data_AF-A0A4V1EPQ7-F1
#
_entry.id   AF-A0A4V1EPQ7-F1
#
_cell.length_a   1.000
_cell.length_b   1.000
_cell.length_c   1.000
_cell.angle_alpha   90.00
_cell.angle_beta   90.00
_cell.angle_gamma   90.00
#
_symmetry.space_group_name_H-M   'P 1'
#
loop_
_entity.id
_entity.type
_entity.pdbx_description
1 polymer ?
#
loop_
_entity_poly.entity_id
_entity_poly.type
_entity_poly.pdbx_seq_one_letter_code
_entity_poly.pdbx_strand_id
1 'polypeptide(L)'
;MAVDCRKYFVSQYTNIGDKWTRVSFSYNPPIDIDIPQNIVELSPEFANIYEQSVIAENHGLDKIDGVAYRKAAEFLYKDYAIKRHPNDEDKIKKMFLKQVIQKYMNEYPKIQNLALSVAYLGNDETHYERRNTDRDLQDLKRFLNSSIKIIDADLDVDESLEFNQSSDK
;
A
#
# COMPACT_ATOMS: atom_id res chain seq x y z
N MET A 1 -49.33 9.38 -0.79
CA MET A 1 -47.95 9.41 -0.26
C MET A 1 -47.19 8.28 -0.91
N ALA A 2 -46.24 8.58 -1.80
CA ALA A 2 -45.43 7.57 -2.47
C ALA A 2 -44.19 7.28 -1.62
N VAL A 3 -44.00 6.02 -1.22
CA VAL A 3 -42.73 5.56 -0.64
C VAL A 3 -41.92 5.01 -1.81
N ASP A 4 -41.14 5.86 -2.47
CA ASP A 4 -40.20 5.45 -3.51
C ASP A 4 -38.95 4.86 -2.84
N CYS A 5 -39.02 3.57 -2.48
CA CYS A 5 -37.88 2.86 -1.91
C CYS A 5 -37.06 2.21 -3.04
N ARG A 6 -36.17 3.00 -3.66
CA ARG A 6 -35.13 2.51 -4.60
C ARG A 6 -33.95 1.86 -3.87
N LYS A 7 -34.23 0.99 -2.89
CA LYS A 7 -33.18 0.30 -2.13
C LYS A 7 -33.07 -1.12 -2.66
N TYR A 8 -31.96 -1.37 -3.36
CA TYR A 8 -31.57 -2.71 -3.76
C TYR A 8 -31.06 -3.48 -2.54
N PHE A 9 -31.42 -4.75 -2.44
CA PHE A 9 -30.83 -5.67 -1.47
C PHE A 9 -30.55 -7.00 -2.17
N VAL A 10 -29.54 -7.72 -1.69
CA VAL A 10 -29.20 -9.05 -2.20
C VAL A 10 -29.25 -10.03 -1.05
N SER A 11 -29.73 -11.25 -1.32
CA SER A 11 -29.75 -12.35 -0.36
C SER A 11 -29.20 -13.59 -1.03
N GLN A 12 -28.32 -14.31 -0.34
CA GLN A 12 -27.75 -15.56 -0.79
C GLN A 12 -28.40 -16.72 -0.04
N TYR A 13 -28.61 -17.83 -0.74
CA TYR A 13 -29.18 -19.05 -0.17
C TYR A 13 -28.29 -20.23 -0.52
N THR A 14 -28.15 -21.17 0.40
CA THR A 14 -27.58 -22.49 0.10
C THR A 14 -28.71 -23.51 0.01
N ASN A 15 -28.60 -24.41 -0.94
CA ASN A 15 -29.51 -25.54 -1.10
C ASN A 15 -28.82 -26.80 -0.57
N ILE A 16 -29.47 -27.48 0.36
CA ILE A 16 -29.10 -28.84 0.81
C ILE A 16 -30.36 -29.70 0.68
N GLY A 17 -30.53 -30.33 -0.49
CA GLY A 17 -31.74 -31.09 -0.83
C GLY A 17 -32.95 -30.16 -1.08
N ASP A 18 -34.10 -30.47 -0.49
CA ASP A 18 -35.31 -29.64 -0.62
C ASP A 18 -35.34 -28.43 0.34
N LYS A 19 -34.27 -28.20 1.10
CA LYS A 19 -34.21 -27.12 2.09
C LYS A 19 -33.31 -25.98 1.62
N TRP A 20 -33.90 -24.79 1.59
CA TRP A 20 -33.19 -23.53 1.34
C TRP A 20 -32.87 -22.85 2.66
N THR A 21 -31.59 -22.52 2.89
CA THR A 21 -31.17 -21.76 4.08
C THR A 21 -30.56 -20.44 3.63
N ARG A 22 -31.07 -19.32 4.15
CA ARG A 22 -30.47 -18.00 3.90
C ARG A 22 -29.10 -17.97 4.56
N VAL A 23 -28.08 -17.62 3.79
CA VAL A 23 -26.72 -17.41 4.29
C VAL A 23 -26.38 -15.92 4.23
N SER A 24 -25.40 -15.52 5.04
CA SER A 24 -24.87 -14.15 4.97
C SER A 24 -24.36 -13.88 3.57
N PHE A 25 -24.79 -12.76 2.98
CA PHE A 25 -24.31 -12.33 1.67
C PHE A 25 -22.93 -11.70 1.84
N SER A 26 -21.88 -12.39 1.42
CA SER A 26 -20.51 -11.87 1.39
C SER A 26 -20.17 -11.37 -0.02
N TYR A 27 -20.86 -10.32 -0.48
CA TYR A 27 -20.46 -9.63 -1.70
C TYR A 27 -19.50 -8.52 -1.35
N ASN A 28 -18.24 -8.78 -1.68
CA ASN A 28 -17.20 -7.78 -1.69
C ASN A 28 -17.09 -7.32 -3.14
N PRO A 29 -17.71 -6.20 -3.53
CA PRO A 29 -17.42 -5.62 -4.84
C PRO A 29 -15.90 -5.44 -4.94
N PRO A 30 -15.27 -5.78 -6.08
CA PRO A 30 -13.87 -5.51 -6.28
C PRO A 30 -13.63 -4.03 -6.02
N ILE A 31 -12.72 -3.72 -5.11
CA ILE A 31 -12.29 -2.35 -4.90
C ILE A 31 -11.27 -2.09 -5.99
N ASP A 32 -11.59 -1.16 -6.88
CA ASP A 32 -10.65 -0.74 -7.92
C ASP A 32 -9.58 0.13 -7.27
N ILE A 33 -8.35 -0.37 -7.27
CA ILE A 33 -7.19 0.30 -6.67
C ILE A 33 -6.22 0.60 -7.79
N ASP A 34 -6.11 1.87 -8.11
CA ASP A 34 -5.18 2.36 -9.12
C ASP A 34 -3.75 2.42 -8.54
N ILE A 35 -2.98 1.35 -8.79
CA ILE A 35 -1.56 1.28 -8.49
C ILE A 35 -0.80 1.41 -9.82
N PRO A 36 0.12 2.38 -9.97
CA PRO A 36 0.89 2.53 -11.20
C PRO A 36 1.64 1.25 -11.59
N GLN A 37 1.71 0.97 -12.89
CA GLN A 37 2.30 -0.28 -13.39
C GLN A 37 3.77 -0.43 -12.98
N ASN A 38 4.56 0.65 -13.03
CA ASN A 38 5.96 0.63 -12.59
C ASN A 38 6.09 0.18 -11.12
N ILE A 39 5.12 0.53 -10.27
CA ILE A 39 5.11 0.15 -8.86
C ILE A 39 4.75 -1.32 -8.68
N VAL A 40 3.80 -1.83 -9.48
CA VAL A 40 3.45 -3.25 -9.50
C VAL A 40 4.65 -4.10 -9.94
N GLU A 41 5.40 -3.64 -10.94
CA GLU A 41 6.61 -4.31 -11.43
C GLU A 41 7.77 -4.22 -10.45
N LEU A 42 7.95 -3.06 -9.80
CA LEU A 42 8.97 -2.87 -8.77
C LEU A 42 8.72 -3.75 -7.54
N SER A 43 7.48 -3.81 -7.06
CA SER A 43 7.12 -4.49 -5.81
C SER A 43 5.73 -5.15 -5.89
N PRO A 44 5.63 -6.36 -6.47
CA PRO A 44 4.35 -7.08 -6.57
C PRO A 44 3.72 -7.40 -5.21
N GLU A 45 4.54 -7.70 -4.19
CA GLU A 45 4.07 -8.01 -2.85
C GLU A 45 3.56 -6.75 -2.13
N PHE A 46 4.15 -5.57 -2.38
CA PHE A 46 3.57 -4.30 -1.95
C PHE A 46 2.16 -4.14 -2.52
N ALA A 47 1.97 -4.32 -3.83
CA ALA A 47 0.67 -4.13 -4.47
C ALA A 47 -0.40 -5.04 -3.85
N ASN A 48 -0.06 -6.30 -3.62
CA ASN A 48 -0.95 -7.27 -2.97
C ASN A 48 -1.31 -6.86 -1.52
N ILE A 49 -0.32 -6.52 -0.69
CA ILE A 49 -0.58 -6.12 0.70
C ILE A 49 -1.34 -4.79 0.75
N TYR A 50 -1.03 -3.84 -0.13
CA TYR A 50 -1.72 -2.56 -0.21
C TYR A 50 -3.19 -2.76 -0.59
N GLU A 51 -3.49 -3.64 -1.55
CA GLU A 51 -4.86 -4.02 -1.89
C GLU A 51 -5.61 -4.61 -0.68
N GLN A 52 -5.00 -5.56 0.03
CA GLN A 52 -5.58 -6.11 1.26
C GLN A 52 -5.78 -5.06 2.36
N SER A 53 -4.91 -4.06 2.43
CA SER A 53 -5.00 -2.96 3.40
C SER A 53 -6.23 -2.08 3.11
N VAL A 54 -6.45 -1.73 1.84
CA VAL A 54 -7.63 -0.97 1.39
C VAL A 54 -8.91 -1.78 1.62
N ILE A 55 -8.89 -3.09 1.35
CA ILE A 55 -10.02 -3.98 1.65
C ILE A 55 -10.32 -3.97 3.15
N ALA A 56 -9.32 -4.13 4.01
CA ALA A 56 -9.50 -4.13 5.46
C ALA A 56 -10.11 -2.82 5.98
N GLU A 57 -9.59 -1.68 5.50
CA GLU A 57 -10.12 -0.35 5.83
C GLU A 57 -11.59 -0.20 5.38
N ASN A 58 -11.91 -0.59 4.14
CA ASN A 58 -13.28 -0.51 3.62
C ASN A 58 -14.28 -1.40 4.37
N HIS A 59 -13.79 -2.48 5.00
CA HIS A 59 -14.59 -3.33 5.89
C HIS A 59 -14.68 -2.80 7.33
N GLY A 60 -14.05 -1.67 7.64
CA GLY A 60 -14.01 -1.10 8.99
C GLY A 60 -13.18 -1.92 9.97
N LEU A 61 -12.18 -2.69 9.48
CA LEU A 61 -11.28 -3.47 10.32
C LEU A 61 -10.16 -2.57 10.89
N ASP A 62 -10.57 -1.58 11.68
CA ASP A 62 -9.79 -0.45 12.22
C ASP A 62 -8.65 -0.83 13.18
N LYS A 63 -8.47 -2.12 13.48
CA LYS A 63 -7.38 -2.65 14.33
C LYS A 63 -6.26 -3.31 13.53
N ILE A 64 -6.44 -3.51 12.23
CA ILE A 64 -5.50 -4.24 11.39
C ILE A 64 -5.15 -3.53 10.08
N ASP A 65 -5.99 -2.58 9.63
CA ASP A 65 -5.74 -1.79 8.43
C ASP A 65 -4.44 -0.99 8.51
N GLY A 66 -4.19 -0.27 9.61
CA GLY A 66 -2.94 0.46 9.83
C GLY A 66 -1.70 -0.44 9.86
N VAL A 67 -1.81 -1.64 10.46
CA VAL A 67 -0.76 -2.66 10.46
C VAL A 67 -0.45 -3.13 9.03
N ALA A 68 -1.50 -3.33 8.23
CA ALA A 68 -1.38 -3.77 6.85
C ALA A 68 -0.70 -2.68 5.98
N TYR A 69 -1.10 -1.41 6.12
CA TYR A 69 -0.45 -0.29 5.43
C TYR A 69 1.03 -0.12 5.83
N ARG A 70 1.36 -0.30 7.12
CA ARG A 70 2.75 -0.29 7.59
C ARG A 70 3.56 -1.43 6.97
N LYS A 71 2.96 -2.61 6.80
CA LYS A 71 3.60 -3.74 6.14
C LYS A 71 3.80 -3.46 4.65
N ALA A 72 2.79 -2.94 3.95
CA ALA A 72 2.90 -2.54 2.55
C ALA A 72 4.07 -1.55 2.35
N ALA A 73 4.13 -0.50 3.16
CA ALA A 73 5.21 0.48 3.10
C ALA A 73 6.61 -0.14 3.23
N GLU A 74 6.77 -1.20 4.04
CA GLU A 74 8.06 -1.88 4.17
C GLU A 74 8.52 -2.53 2.86
N PHE A 75 7.63 -3.23 2.18
CA PHE A 75 7.92 -3.87 0.90
C PHE A 75 8.29 -2.83 -0.15
N LEU A 76 7.45 -1.81 -0.33
CA LEU A 76 7.71 -0.74 -1.30
C LEU A 76 9.08 -0.10 -1.10
N TYR A 77 9.40 0.30 0.13
CA TYR A 77 10.65 1.00 0.41
C TYR A 77 11.88 0.11 0.34
N LYS A 78 11.78 -1.16 0.76
CA LYS A 78 12.91 -2.09 0.63
C LYS A 78 13.14 -2.45 -0.83
N ASP A 79 12.10 -2.73 -1.60
CA ASP A 79 12.23 -3.10 -3.01
C ASP A 79 12.75 -1.92 -3.84
N TYR A 80 12.28 -0.70 -3.57
CA TYR A 80 12.85 0.52 -4.16
C TYR A 80 14.34 0.68 -3.81
N ALA A 81 14.73 0.48 -2.54
CA ALA A 81 16.13 0.54 -2.14
C ALA A 81 16.98 -0.55 -2.81
N ILE A 82 16.44 -1.77 -3.00
CA ILE A 82 17.12 -2.87 -3.70
C ILE A 82 17.32 -2.53 -5.18
N LYS A 83 16.31 -1.98 -5.85
CA LYS A 83 16.41 -1.54 -7.26
C LYS A 83 17.54 -0.53 -7.46
N ARG A 84 17.68 0.43 -6.53
CA ARG A 84 18.74 1.45 -6.56
C ARG A 84 20.11 0.92 -6.10
N HIS A 85 20.14 -0.12 -5.25
CA HIS A 85 21.36 -0.69 -4.66
C HIS A 85 21.37 -2.23 -4.71
N PRO A 86 21.41 -2.85 -5.91
CA PRO A 86 21.22 -4.30 -6.06
C PRO A 86 22.28 -5.14 -5.35
N ASN A 87 23.50 -4.62 -5.21
CA ASN A 87 24.61 -5.32 -4.53
C ASN A 87 24.39 -5.47 -3.01
N ASP A 88 23.47 -4.70 -2.42
CA ASP A 88 23.21 -4.67 -0.98
C ASP A 88 21.89 -5.39 -0.63
N GLU A 89 21.29 -6.16 -1.55
CA GLU A 89 19.96 -6.78 -1.40
C GLU A 89 19.79 -7.57 -0.08
N ASP A 90 20.68 -8.53 0.18
CA ASP A 90 20.64 -9.37 1.39
C ASP A 90 20.72 -8.55 2.68
N LYS A 91 21.44 -7.43 2.62
CA LYS A 91 21.62 -6.52 3.74
C LYS A 91 20.39 -5.65 3.94
N ILE A 92 19.78 -5.15 2.87
CA ILE A 92 18.55 -4.36 2.90
C ILE A 92 17.40 -5.20 3.48
N LYS A 93 17.25 -6.45 3.04
CA LYS A 93 16.20 -7.37 3.53
C LYS A 93 16.25 -7.57 5.04
N LYS A 94 17.45 -7.71 5.61
CA LYS A 94 17.67 -7.97 7.05
C LYS A 94 17.63 -6.72 7.93
N MET A 95 17.72 -5.54 7.33
CA MET A 95 17.83 -4.28 8.07
C MET A 95 16.45 -3.74 8.47
N PHE A 96 16.39 -3.02 9.59
CA PHE A 96 15.17 -2.35 10.02
C PHE A 96 14.79 -1.26 9.01
N LEU A 97 13.48 -1.12 8.72
CA LEU A 97 12.98 -0.21 7.69
C LEU A 97 13.51 1.22 7.83
N LYS A 98 13.51 1.78 9.05
CA LYS A 98 14.03 3.14 9.29
C LYS A 98 15.48 3.28 8.84
N GLN A 99 16.32 2.28 9.13
CA GLN A 99 17.73 2.30 8.74
C GLN A 99 17.89 2.15 7.23
N VAL A 100 17.06 1.32 6.58
CA VAL A 100 17.04 1.21 5.11
C VAL A 100 16.76 2.58 4.48
N ILE A 101 15.68 3.25 4.91
CA ILE A 101 15.29 4.57 4.39
C ILE A 101 16.40 5.60 4.61
N GLN A 102 16.97 5.67 5.83
CA GLN A 102 18.03 6.62 6.15
C GLN A 102 19.29 6.42 5.32
N LYS A 103 19.63 5.17 5.03
CA LYS A 103 20.90 4.82 4.39
C LYS A 103 20.83 4.79 2.86
N TYR A 104 19.74 4.28 2.29
CA TYR A 104 19.65 3.97 0.85
C TYR A 104 18.78 4.94 0.04
N MET A 105 18.05 5.85 0.70
CA MET A 105 17.22 6.87 0.03
C MET A 105 17.77 8.29 0.23
N ASN A 106 19.01 8.43 0.69
CA ASN A 106 19.64 9.70 1.05
C ASN A 106 19.88 10.64 -0.15
N GLU A 107 20.00 10.10 -1.36
CA GLU A 107 20.19 10.89 -2.59
C GLU A 107 18.95 11.71 -2.97
N TYR A 108 17.78 11.32 -2.46
CA TYR A 108 16.51 12.00 -2.67
C TYR A 108 15.87 12.42 -1.33
N PRO A 109 16.31 13.53 -0.72
CA PRO A 109 15.85 13.95 0.61
C PRO A 109 14.33 14.07 0.75
N LYS A 110 13.63 14.43 -0.33
CA LYS A 110 12.15 14.50 -0.34
C LYS A 110 11.51 13.11 -0.18
N ILE A 111 11.98 12.11 -0.93
CA ILE A 111 11.51 10.72 -0.80
C ILE A 111 11.85 10.19 0.58
N GLN A 112 13.08 10.42 1.05
CA GLN A 112 13.51 9.97 2.36
C GLN A 112 12.66 10.54 3.49
N ASN A 113 12.38 11.85 3.47
CA ASN A 113 11.58 12.50 4.51
C ASN A 113 10.15 11.94 4.55
N LEU A 114 9.57 11.72 3.37
CA LEU A 114 8.24 11.15 3.23
C LEU A 114 8.19 9.69 3.72
N ALA A 115 9.15 8.87 3.31
CA ALA A 115 9.27 7.48 3.75
C ALA A 115 9.49 7.37 5.26
N LEU A 116 10.29 8.26 5.85
CA LEU A 116 10.46 8.33 7.31
C LEU A 116 9.15 8.69 8.03
N SER A 117 8.36 9.60 7.47
CA SER A 117 7.05 9.97 8.02
C SER A 117 6.09 8.78 8.01
N VAL A 118 6.05 8.02 6.91
CA VAL A 118 5.27 6.78 6.80
C VAL A 118 5.75 5.72 7.80
N ALA A 119 7.05 5.51 7.91
CA ALA A 119 7.60 4.55 8.86
C ALA A 119 7.30 4.93 10.32
N TYR A 120 7.31 6.23 10.64
CA TYR A 120 7.03 6.73 11.98
C TYR A 120 5.54 6.60 12.33
N LEU A 121 4.64 7.02 11.45
CA LEU A 121 3.19 6.85 11.67
C LEU A 121 2.77 5.39 11.66
N GLY A 122 3.27 4.58 10.74
CA GLY A 122 2.89 3.16 10.70
C GLY A 122 3.42 2.36 11.89
N ASN A 123 4.47 2.82 12.58
CA ASN A 123 4.89 2.22 13.83
C ASN A 123 3.82 2.41 14.94
N ASP A 124 3.13 3.55 14.97
CA ASP A 124 2.03 3.79 15.92
C ASP A 124 0.83 2.85 15.71
N GLU A 125 0.65 2.35 14.49
CA GLU A 125 -0.41 1.39 14.16
C GLU A 125 -0.06 -0.06 14.59
N THR A 126 1.19 -0.32 14.99
CA THR A 126 1.67 -1.66 15.35
C THR A 126 2.13 -1.81 16.80
N HIS A 127 2.48 -0.69 17.44
CA HIS A 127 2.97 -0.68 18.82
C HIS A 127 1.85 -0.38 19.82
N TYR A 128 2.03 -0.88 21.05
CA TYR A 128 1.07 -0.67 22.14
C TYR A 128 0.88 0.81 22.50
N GLU A 129 1.94 1.60 22.38
CA GLU A 129 1.93 3.03 22.66
C GLU A 129 1.92 3.83 21.35
N ARG A 130 0.91 4.69 21.18
CA ARG A 130 0.83 5.67 20.10
C ARG A 130 1.58 6.94 20.49
N ARG A 131 2.51 7.39 19.65
CA ARG A 131 3.34 8.57 19.92
C ARG A 131 2.86 9.83 19.20
N ASN A 132 2.20 9.69 18.05
CA ASN A 132 1.62 10.79 17.28
C ASN A 132 0.13 10.90 17.56
N THR A 133 -0.24 11.71 18.54
CA THR A 133 -1.64 11.90 18.94
C THR A 133 -2.38 12.92 18.09
N ASP A 134 -1.66 13.75 17.32
CA ASP A 134 -2.19 14.75 16.39
C ASP A 134 -2.35 14.24 14.95
N ARG A 135 -2.01 12.96 14.69
CA ARG A 135 -2.01 12.32 13.37
C ARG A 135 -2.75 11.01 13.38
N ASP A 136 -3.33 10.65 12.24
CA ASP A 136 -4.13 9.44 12.08
C ASP A 136 -3.73 8.57 10.88
N LEU A 137 -4.50 7.51 10.65
CA LEU A 137 -4.33 6.60 9.52
C LEU A 137 -4.44 7.31 8.16
N GLN A 138 -5.23 8.38 8.06
CA GLN A 138 -5.36 9.12 6.79
C GLN A 138 -4.10 9.92 6.48
N ASP A 139 -3.38 10.43 7.50
CA ASP A 139 -2.05 11.00 7.30
C ASP A 139 -1.05 9.95 6.81
N LEU A 140 -1.05 8.75 7.40
CA LEU A 140 -0.21 7.63 6.96
C LEU A 140 -0.46 7.29 5.49
N LYS A 141 -1.73 7.11 5.11
CA LYS A 141 -2.14 6.83 3.73
C LYS A 141 -1.74 7.93 2.76
N ARG A 142 -1.98 9.20 3.13
CA ARG A 142 -1.62 10.35 2.28
C ARG A 142 -0.12 10.37 1.99
N PHE A 143 0.71 10.11 3.01
CA PHE A 143 2.15 10.06 2.84
C PHE A 143 2.60 8.84 2.03
N LEU A 144 2.03 7.65 2.27
CA LEU A 144 2.32 6.46 1.48
C LEU A 144 1.94 6.65 0.01
N ASN A 145 0.76 7.21 -0.28
CA ASN A 145 0.32 7.52 -1.64
C ASN A 145 1.22 8.55 -2.32
N SER A 146 1.74 9.51 -1.56
CA SER A 146 2.71 10.47 -2.09
C SER A 146 4.05 9.78 -2.40
N SER A 147 4.46 8.79 -1.59
CA SER A 147 5.67 8.02 -1.85
C SER A 147 5.55 7.18 -3.11
N ILE A 148 4.41 6.50 -3.30
CA ILE A 148 4.09 5.75 -4.53
C ILE A 148 4.29 6.65 -5.74
N LYS A 149 3.67 7.83 -5.76
CA LYS A 149 3.74 8.78 -6.89
C LYS A 149 5.16 9.25 -7.20
N ILE A 150 5.96 9.54 -6.17
CA ILE A 150 7.32 10.02 -6.40
C ILE A 150 8.22 8.87 -6.88
N ILE A 151 8.06 7.66 -6.33
CA ILE A 151 8.81 6.48 -6.77
C ILE A 151 8.44 6.14 -8.22
N ASP A 152 7.15 6.18 -8.56
CA ASP A 152 6.64 5.93 -9.91
C ASP A 152 7.28 6.90 -10.93
N ALA A 153 7.21 8.20 -10.64
CA ALA A 153 7.84 9.22 -11.48
C ALA A 153 9.36 9.07 -11.58
N ASP A 154 10.02 8.57 -10.53
CA ASP A 154 11.46 8.33 -10.51
C ASP A 154 11.85 7.08 -11.32
N LEU A 155 10.96 6.08 -11.44
CA LEU A 155 11.13 4.95 -12.36
C LEU A 155 10.93 5.38 -13.82
N ASP A 156 9.97 6.24 -14.12
CA ASP A 156 9.80 6.82 -15.47
C ASP A 156 11.03 7.62 -15.91
N VAL A 157 11.71 8.28 -14.97
CA VAL A 157 12.97 8.98 -15.24
C VAL A 157 14.06 8.00 -15.67
N ASP A 158 14.15 6.81 -15.07
CA ASP A 158 15.11 5.78 -15.49
C ASP A 158 14.85 5.36 -16.94
N GLU A 159 13.59 5.05 -17.29
CA GLU A 159 13.22 4.67 -18.67
C GLU A 159 13.53 5.79 -19.67
N SER A 160 13.23 7.05 -19.31
CA SER A 160 13.54 8.22 -20.13
C SER A 160 15.05 8.38 -20.36
N LEU A 161 15.87 8.14 -19.35
CA LEU A 161 17.34 8.18 -19.49
C LEU A 161 17.85 7.08 -20.41
N GLU A 162 17.32 5.85 -20.29
CA GLU A 162 17.66 4.73 -21.17
C GLU A 162 17.27 5.02 -22.63
N PHE A 163 16.07 5.56 -22.86
CA PHE A 163 15.60 5.95 -24.20
C PHE A 163 16.52 6.98 -24.86
N ASN A 164 16.87 8.05 -24.14
CA ASN A 164 17.75 9.11 -24.66
C ASN A 164 19.15 8.58 -24.99
N GLN A 165 19.72 7.70 -24.15
CA GLN A 165 21.04 7.09 -24.42
C GLN A 165 21.03 6.12 -25.60
N SER A 166 19.90 5.45 -25.86
CA SER A 166 19.74 4.56 -27.01
C SER A 166 19.58 5.32 -28.34
N SER A 167 19.08 6.55 -28.29
CA SER A 167 18.83 7.41 -29.45
C SER A 167 20.09 8.13 -29.98
N ASP A 168 21.16 8.16 -29.18
CA ASP A 168 22.46 8.73 -29.52
C ASP A 168 23.44 7.70 -30.16
N LYS A 169 22.99 6.47 -30.45
CA LYS A 169 23.72 5.42 -31.18
C LYS A 169 23.14 5.19 -32.57
#